data_AF-A0A7X6TZB5-F1
#
_entry.id   AF-A0A7X6TZB5-F1
#
_cell.length_a   1.000
_cell.length_b   1.000
_cell.length_c   1.000
_cell.angle_alpha   90.00
_cell.angle_beta   90.00
_cell.angle_gamma   90.00
#
_symmetry.space_group_name_H-M   'P 1'
#
loop_
_entity.id
_entity.type
_entity.pdbx_description
1 polymer ?
#
loop_
_entity_poly.entity_id
_entity_poly.type
_entity_poly.pdbx_seq_one_letter_code
_entity_poly.pdbx_strand_id
1 'polypeptide(L)'
;ESNYDPHMLETGSYPRFLKRRIAGPSGHLSNEEAALAASWLVRHGAEAIVLSHLSQENNLPELALRVVTDYLGHEGAKAGRDYVIHVSPRYACSRPFFFHDPFVCGVSGVSEPSAGEQLSLFSRERAAGEEGAF
;
A
#
# COMPACT_ATOMS: atom_id res chain seq x y z
N GLU A 1 7.86 5.88 -0.06
CA GLU A 1 7.56 6.63 -1.30
C GLU A 1 7.28 5.64 -2.42
N SER A 2 6.32 5.92 -3.29
CA SER A 2 5.97 5.10 -4.47
C SER A 2 5.55 6.06 -5.58
N ASN A 3 6.52 6.76 -6.17
CA ASN A 3 6.23 7.96 -6.94
C ASN A 3 5.67 7.67 -8.31
N TYR A 4 6.27 6.74 -9.06
CA TYR A 4 5.85 6.49 -10.43
C TYR A 4 5.78 5.00 -10.76
N ASP A 5 4.91 4.68 -11.70
CA ASP A 5 4.97 3.45 -12.48
C ASP A 5 5.96 3.65 -13.64
N PRO A 6 6.96 2.77 -13.83
CA PRO A 6 7.99 2.96 -14.86
C PRO A 6 7.42 3.10 -16.27
N HIS A 7 6.38 2.34 -16.61
CA HIS A 7 5.76 2.38 -17.92
C HIS A 7 4.99 3.69 -18.12
N MET A 8 4.24 4.15 -17.12
CA MET A 8 3.58 5.46 -17.17
C MET A 8 4.61 6.59 -17.28
N LEU A 9 5.71 6.54 -16.52
CA LEU A 9 6.76 7.55 -16.62
C LEU A 9 7.45 7.55 -17.98
N GLU A 10 7.69 6.38 -18.57
CA GLU A 10 8.32 6.26 -19.88
C GLU A 10 7.42 6.77 -21.01
N THR A 11 6.14 6.43 -20.97
CA THR A 11 5.16 6.75 -22.03
C THR A 11 4.43 8.09 -21.84
N GLY A 12 4.47 8.65 -20.64
CA GLY A 12 3.77 9.89 -20.28
C GLY A 12 4.32 11.15 -20.97
N SER A 13 3.61 12.25 -20.82
CA SER A 13 3.85 13.51 -21.55
C SER A 13 5.10 14.28 -21.12
N TYR A 14 5.79 13.85 -20.06
CA TYR A 14 6.94 14.57 -19.54
C TYR A 14 8.10 14.63 -20.54
N PRO A 15 8.83 15.75 -20.62
CA PRO A 15 10.02 15.82 -21.46
C PRO A 15 11.10 14.87 -20.93
N ARG A 16 11.94 14.35 -21.84
CA ARG A 16 12.95 13.32 -21.54
C ARG A 16 13.87 13.69 -20.37
N PHE A 17 14.27 14.96 -20.24
CA PHE A 17 15.14 15.38 -19.14
C PHE A 17 14.46 15.25 -17.77
N LEU A 18 13.14 15.48 -17.70
CA LEU A 18 12.38 15.34 -16.45
C LEU A 18 12.20 13.87 -16.09
N LYS A 19 11.86 13.02 -17.08
CA LYS A 19 11.80 11.56 -16.90
C LYS A 19 13.12 11.02 -16.32
N ARG A 20 14.26 11.44 -16.89
CA ARG A 20 15.60 11.07 -16.40
C ARG A 20 15.91 11.56 -14.99
N ARG A 21 15.42 12.73 -14.61
CA ARG A 21 15.62 13.27 -13.25
C ARG A 21 14.78 12.50 -12.24
N ILE A 22 13.52 12.18 -12.59
CA ILE A 22 12.60 11.43 -11.73
C ILE A 22 13.12 10.01 -11.49
N ALA A 23 13.54 9.29 -12.55
CA ALA A 23 14.09 7.93 -12.45
C ALA A 23 15.60 7.89 -12.16
N GLY A 24 16.21 9.03 -11.82
CA GLY A 24 17.64 9.13 -11.59
C GLY A 24 18.04 8.67 -10.18
N PRO A 25 19.35 8.52 -9.90
CA PRO A 25 19.85 8.07 -8.58
C PRO A 25 19.48 8.97 -7.39
N SER A 26 19.12 10.22 -7.66
CA SER A 26 18.65 11.20 -6.66
C SER A 26 17.21 11.66 -6.94
N GLY A 27 16.48 10.85 -7.70
CA GLY A 27 15.08 11.06 -8.04
C GLY A 27 14.16 10.45 -6.99
N HIS A 28 13.06 9.87 -7.44
CA HIS A 28 12.04 9.26 -6.60
C HIS A 28 12.00 7.75 -6.81
N LEU A 29 11.47 7.01 -5.84
CA LEU A 29 11.30 5.56 -5.97
C LEU A 29 10.16 5.21 -6.94
N SER A 30 10.39 4.25 -7.82
CA SER A 30 9.32 3.58 -8.58
C SER A 30 8.44 2.70 -7.68
N ASN A 31 7.32 2.20 -8.21
CA ASN A 31 6.49 1.22 -7.50
C ASN A 31 7.26 -0.08 -7.19
N GLU A 32 8.13 -0.52 -8.08
CA GLU A 32 8.96 -1.72 -7.91
C GLU A 32 10.07 -1.51 -6.87
N GLU A 33 10.73 -0.34 -6.88
CA GLU A 33 11.73 0.00 -5.87
C GLU A 33 11.09 0.16 -4.49
N ALA A 34 9.88 0.72 -4.44
CA ALA A 34 9.07 0.78 -3.23
C ALA A 34 8.71 -0.63 -2.73
N ALA A 35 8.38 -1.56 -3.63
CA ALA A 35 8.07 -2.95 -3.28
C ALA A 35 9.29 -3.70 -2.72
N LEU A 36 10.48 -3.49 -3.30
CA LEU A 36 11.74 -4.02 -2.78
C LEU A 36 12.03 -3.51 -1.37
N ALA A 37 11.90 -2.19 -1.16
CA ALA A 37 12.08 -1.59 0.16
C ALA A 37 11.04 -2.11 1.16
N ALA A 38 9.77 -2.22 0.76
CA ALA A 38 8.70 -2.75 1.60
C ALA A 38 8.97 -4.21 2.00
N SER A 39 9.40 -5.07 1.08
CA SER A 39 9.77 -6.46 1.39
C SER A 39 10.89 -6.53 2.41
N TRP A 40 11.94 -5.72 2.23
CA TRP A 40 13.02 -5.66 3.21
C TRP A 40 12.48 -5.21 4.59
N LEU A 41 11.67 -4.15 4.65
CA LEU A 41 11.10 -3.65 5.90
C LEU A 41 10.22 -4.68 6.61
N VAL A 42 9.32 -5.35 5.89
CA VAL A 42 8.42 -6.38 6.45
C VAL A 42 9.24 -7.54 7.03
N ARG A 43 10.28 -7.99 6.33
CA ARG A 43 11.20 -9.02 6.82
C ARG A 43 11.97 -8.63 8.08
N HIS A 44 12.07 -7.34 8.37
CA HIS A 44 12.72 -6.79 9.56
C HIS A 44 11.72 -6.26 10.60
N GLY A 45 10.45 -6.66 10.51
CA GLY A 45 9.43 -6.41 11.54
C GLY A 45 8.54 -5.19 11.30
N ALA A 46 8.56 -4.60 10.11
CA ALA A 46 7.57 -3.57 9.78
C ALA A 46 6.20 -4.22 9.54
N GLU A 47 5.26 -3.97 10.44
CA GLU A 47 3.90 -4.49 10.38
C GLU A 47 2.95 -3.56 9.59
N ALA A 48 3.40 -2.36 9.26
CA ALA A 48 2.59 -1.31 8.67
C ALA A 48 3.34 -0.56 7.56
N ILE A 49 2.71 -0.45 6.39
CA ILE A 49 3.23 0.24 5.22
C ILE A 49 2.25 1.32 4.76
N VAL A 50 2.76 2.51 4.49
CA VAL A 50 1.99 3.57 3.82
C VAL A 50 2.70 3.98 2.53
N LEU A 51 2.05 3.75 1.39
CA LEU A 51 2.50 4.22 0.08
C LEU A 51 2.12 5.69 -0.08
N SER A 52 3.12 6.54 -0.22
CA SER A 52 2.97 8.00 -0.26
C SER A 52 3.78 8.61 -1.39
N HIS A 53 3.50 9.89 -1.68
CA HIS A 53 4.13 10.69 -2.73
C HIS A 53 3.92 10.14 -4.14
N LEU A 54 2.72 9.67 -4.44
CA LEU A 54 2.36 9.18 -5.76
C LEU A 54 2.26 10.35 -6.75
N SER A 55 2.93 10.23 -7.90
CA SER A 55 2.80 11.14 -9.02
C SER A 55 1.33 11.22 -9.46
N GLN A 56 0.91 12.43 -9.81
CA GLN A 56 -0.39 12.66 -10.42
C GLN A 56 -0.44 12.06 -11.84
N GLU A 57 0.60 12.32 -12.63
CA GLU A 57 0.63 11.99 -14.06
C GLU A 57 1.21 10.60 -14.34
N ASN A 58 2.16 10.14 -13.52
CA ASN A 58 2.93 8.93 -13.80
C ASN A 58 2.64 7.80 -12.80
N ASN A 59 1.51 7.83 -12.10
CA ASN A 59 1.14 6.73 -11.20
C ASN A 59 -0.37 6.66 -10.95
N LEU A 60 -0.83 5.50 -10.49
CA LEU A 60 -2.18 5.26 -9.99
C LEU A 60 -2.10 4.56 -8.60
N PRO A 61 -2.93 4.96 -7.61
CA PRO A 61 -2.98 4.36 -6.29
C PRO A 61 -3.14 2.84 -6.34
N GLU A 62 -3.98 2.37 -7.25
CA GLU A 62 -4.29 0.96 -7.45
C GLU A 62 -3.09 0.20 -8.04
N LEU A 63 -2.30 0.84 -8.91
CA LEU A 63 -1.07 0.26 -9.45
C LEU A 63 0.01 0.17 -8.38
N ALA A 64 0.24 1.26 -7.65
CA ALA A 64 1.21 1.28 -6.55
C ALA A 64 0.88 0.20 -5.50
N LEU A 65 -0.39 0.11 -5.10
CA LEU A 65 -0.86 -0.91 -4.17
C LEU A 65 -0.60 -2.32 -4.72
N ARG A 66 -1.07 -2.59 -5.95
CA ARG A 66 -0.94 -3.92 -6.58
C ARG A 66 0.51 -4.35 -6.69
N VAL A 67 1.39 -3.51 -7.23
CA VAL A 67 2.81 -3.85 -7.45
C VAL A 67 3.46 -4.25 -6.12
N VAL A 68 3.21 -3.49 -5.06
CA VAL A 68 3.78 -3.78 -3.74
C VAL A 68 3.17 -5.04 -3.13
N THR A 69 1.85 -5.21 -3.17
CA THR A 69 1.20 -6.40 -2.60
C THR A 69 1.56 -7.68 -3.34
N ASP A 70 1.64 -7.65 -4.66
CA ASP A 70 1.99 -8.80 -5.50
C ASP A 70 3.43 -9.23 -5.22
N TYR A 71 4.36 -8.27 -5.14
CA TYR A 71 5.75 -8.54 -4.79
C TYR A 71 5.89 -9.15 -3.40
N LEU A 72 5.23 -8.56 -2.39
CA LEU A 72 5.23 -9.08 -1.02
C LEU A 72 4.64 -10.49 -0.94
N GLY A 73 3.55 -10.73 -1.68
CA GLY A 73 2.94 -12.06 -1.78
C GLY A 73 3.87 -13.09 -2.41
N HIS A 74 4.62 -12.71 -3.45
CA HIS A 74 5.64 -13.55 -4.08
C HIS A 74 6.79 -13.89 -3.12
N GLU A 75 7.16 -12.96 -2.25
CA GLU A 75 8.13 -13.18 -1.17
C GLU A 75 7.56 -13.97 0.03
N GLY A 76 6.28 -14.36 -0.03
CA GLY A 76 5.60 -15.18 0.96
C GLY A 76 4.93 -14.41 2.10
N ALA A 77 5.01 -13.07 2.11
CA ALA A 77 4.35 -12.23 3.11
C ALA A 77 2.84 -12.11 2.81
N LYS A 78 2.01 -12.23 3.84
CA LYS A 78 0.55 -12.24 3.75
C LYS A 78 -0.03 -10.95 4.32
N ALA A 79 -0.72 -10.19 3.48
CA ALA A 79 -1.46 -9.02 3.90
C ALA A 79 -2.51 -9.36 4.98
N GLY A 80 -2.67 -8.49 5.98
CA GLY A 80 -3.56 -8.67 7.12
C GLY A 80 -3.05 -9.62 8.20
N ARG A 81 -1.97 -10.37 7.93
CA ARG A 81 -1.31 -11.24 8.91
C ARG A 81 0.10 -10.74 9.24
N ASP A 82 0.92 -10.57 8.22
CA ASP A 82 2.33 -10.18 8.37
C ASP A 82 2.53 -8.67 8.20
N TYR A 83 1.62 -7.99 7.49
CA TYR A 83 1.61 -6.53 7.34
C TYR A 83 0.22 -5.99 7.01
N VAL A 84 -0.02 -4.71 7.30
CA VAL A 84 -1.11 -3.90 6.74
C VAL A 84 -0.52 -2.85 5.79
N ILE A 85 -1.25 -2.52 4.73
CA ILE A 85 -0.81 -1.54 3.74
C ILE A 85 -1.93 -0.55 3.41
N HIS A 86 -1.54 0.73 3.28
CA HIS A 86 -2.42 1.81 2.88
C HIS A 86 -1.79 2.67 1.80
N VAL A 87 -2.62 3.32 1.00
CA VAL A 87 -2.17 4.36 0.06
C VAL A 87 -2.63 5.71 0.59
N SER A 88 -1.70 6.65 0.72
CA SER A 88 -2.00 8.01 1.18
C SER A 88 -2.74 8.79 0.07
N PRO A 89 -3.76 9.60 0.42
CA PRO A 89 -4.43 10.47 -0.55
C PRO A 89 -3.45 11.45 -1.21
N ARG A 90 -3.64 11.71 -2.51
CA ARG A 90 -2.77 12.62 -3.27
C ARG A 90 -3.05 14.10 -3.01
N TYR A 91 -4.31 14.45 -2.78
CA TYR A 91 -4.78 15.84 -2.76
C TYR A 91 -5.37 16.28 -1.41
N ALA A 92 -5.18 15.46 -0.37
CA ALA A 92 -5.73 15.71 0.95
C ALA A 92 -4.82 15.15 2.03
N CYS A 93 -4.89 15.71 3.23
CA CYS A 93 -4.29 15.09 4.40
C CYS A 93 -4.95 13.72 4.62
N SER A 94 -4.15 12.69 4.88
CA SER A 94 -4.69 11.40 5.30
C SER A 94 -5.40 11.57 6.64
N ARG A 95 -6.35 10.67 6.91
CA ARG A 95 -6.76 10.42 8.29
C ARG A 95 -5.55 9.88 9.08
N PRO A 96 -5.52 10.01 10.41
CA PRO A 96 -4.50 9.33 11.20
C PRO A 96 -4.51 7.84 10.90
N PHE A 97 -3.35 7.28 10.60
CA PHE A 97 -3.20 5.83 10.52
C PHE A 97 -3.00 5.31 11.93
N PHE A 98 -3.92 4.48 12.40
CA PHE A 98 -3.81 3.81 13.69
C PHE A 98 -3.18 2.44 13.45
N PHE A 99 -2.01 2.23 14.03
CA PHE A 99 -1.38 0.93 14.08
C PHE A 99 -1.52 0.43 15.50
N HIS A 100 -2.21 -0.70 15.67
CA HIS A 100 -2.32 -1.32 16.98
C HIS A 100 -0.94 -1.84 17.37
N ASP A 101 -0.32 -1.20 18.36
CA ASP A 101 0.82 -1.78 19.04
C ASP A 101 0.30 -2.96 19.88
N PRO A 102 0.70 -4.22 19.58
CA PRO A 102 0.25 -5.37 20.35
C PRO A 102 0.72 -5.35 21.82
N PHE A 103 1.64 -4.45 22.20
CA PHE A 103 2.13 -4.24 23.56
C PHE A 103 1.42 -3.10 24.31
N VAL A 104 0.63 -2.25 23.65
CA VAL A 104 -0.17 -1.20 24.32
C VAL A 104 -1.59 -1.75 24.58
N CYS A 105 -1.67 -2.64 25.58
CA CYS A 105 -2.96 -3.01 26.16
C CYS A 105 -3.51 -1.82 26.96
N GLY A 106 -4.65 -1.27 26.53
CA GLY A 106 -5.54 -0.52 27.42
C GLY A 106 -5.87 0.92 27.04
N VAL A 107 -6.55 1.14 25.90
CA VAL A 107 -7.58 2.20 25.83
C VAL A 107 -8.81 1.65 25.11
N SER A 108 -9.74 1.11 25.90
CA SER A 108 -11.11 0.88 25.47
C SER A 108 -11.78 2.22 25.19
N GLY A 109 -12.10 2.50 23.93
CA GLY A 109 -13.09 3.51 23.57
C GLY A 109 -12.60 4.62 22.65
N VAL A 110 -12.59 4.34 21.34
CA VAL A 110 -12.92 5.37 20.34
C VAL A 110 -13.84 4.68 19.33
N SER A 111 -15.11 5.08 19.32
CA SER A 111 -16.11 4.62 18.37
C SER A 111 -15.75 5.02 16.94
N GLU A 112 -15.84 4.06 16.02
CA GLU A 112 -15.65 4.23 14.58
C GLU A 112 -16.58 5.32 14.00
N PRO A 113 -16.09 6.25 13.17
CA PRO A 113 -16.95 6.99 12.28
C PRO A 113 -17.19 6.22 10.98
N SER A 114 -18.46 6.18 10.58
CA SER A 114 -19.02 5.45 9.45
C SER A 114 -18.41 5.77 8.08
N ALA A 115 -18.11 4.68 7.36
CA ALA A 115 -18.13 4.46 5.91
C ALA A 115 -17.91 5.67 4.97
N GLY A 116 -16.68 5.78 4.46
CA GLY A 116 -16.38 6.31 3.15
C GLY A 116 -15.18 5.53 2.60
N GLU A 117 -15.43 4.68 1.61
CA GLU A 117 -14.56 3.62 1.06
C GLU A 117 -13.06 3.95 1.09
N GLN A 118 -12.40 3.43 2.13
CA GLN A 118 -11.00 3.09 2.09
C GLN A 118 -10.97 1.72 1.42
N LEU A 119 -10.27 1.56 0.30
CA LEU A 119 -10.09 0.25 -0.35
C LEU A 119 -9.22 -0.65 0.57
N SER A 120 -9.82 -1.15 1.64
CA SER A 120 -9.35 -2.31 2.39
C SER A 120 -10.03 -3.53 1.78
N LEU A 121 -9.27 -4.31 1.02
CA LEU A 121 -9.75 -5.56 0.45
C LEU A 121 -9.77 -6.65 1.54
N PHE A 122 -10.66 -6.49 2.52
CA PHE A 122 -11.10 -7.54 3.43
C PHE A 122 -12.55 -7.26 3.86
N SER A 123 -13.51 -7.57 2.99
CA SER A 123 -14.88 -7.82 3.40
C SER A 123 -15.55 -8.82 2.46
N ARG A 124 -15.84 -10.00 3.05
CA ARG A 124 -16.52 -11.21 2.53
C ARG A 124 -15.62 -12.04 1.61
N GLU A 125 -15.26 -13.29 1.94
CA GLU A 125 -16.10 -14.38 2.46
C GLU A 125 -15.38 -15.23 3.53
N ARG A 126 -16.06 -15.47 4.67
CA ARG A 126 -15.82 -16.65 5.51
C ARG A 126 -16.87 -17.71 5.19
N ALA A 127 -16.41 -18.94 5.05
CA ALA A 127 -16.99 -20.18 5.56
C ALA A 127 -18.53 -20.34 5.50
N ALA A 128 -18.99 -21.19 4.58
CA ALA A 128 -20.14 -22.04 4.82
C ALA A 128 -19.61 -23.45 5.14
N GLY A 129 -19.63 -23.81 6.42
CA GLY A 129 -19.60 -25.19 6.87
C GLY A 129 -21.04 -25.69 7.03
N GLU A 130 -21.23 -26.96 6.67
CA GLU A 130 -22.22 -27.91 7.17
C GLU A 130 -23.61 -27.42 7.57
N GLU A 131 -24.62 -27.79 6.76
CA GLU A 131 -25.84 -28.41 7.29
C GLU A 131 -26.20 -29.64 6.44
N GLY A 132 -26.38 -30.78 7.09
CA GLY A 132 -26.89 -32.00 6.45
C GLY A 132 -28.42 -32.03 6.46
N ALA A 133 -29.00 -32.73 5.49
CA ALA A 133 -30.22 -33.53 5.62
C ALA A 133 -30.63 -34.11 4.25
N PHE A 134 -30.96 -35.42 4.27
CA PHE A 134 -31.52 -36.28 3.22
C PHE A 134 -30.60 -36.81 2.11
#